data_AF-A0A5C6CUT7-F1
#
_entry.id   AF-A0A5C6CUT7-F1
#
_cell.length_a   1.000
_cell.length_b   1.000
_cell.length_c   1.000
_cell.angle_alpha   90.00
_cell.angle_beta   90.00
_cell.angle_gamma   90.00
#
_symmetry.space_group_name_H-M   'P 1'
#
loop_
_entity.id
_entity.type
_entity.pdbx_description
1 polymer ?
#
loop_
_entity_poly.entity_id
_entity_poly.type
_entity_poly.pdbx_seq_one_letter_code
_entity_poly.pdbx_strand_id
1 'polypeptide(L)' 'MKRTYIAEALRGENIDKEILVKGWVRTRRDSKGGFSFIELNDGSCFRNLQIIADADLENYQQEVIKPKRPGRKPKKHKK' A
#
# COMPACT_ATOMS: atom_id res chain seq x y z
N MET A 1 3.65 6.46 -15.83
CA MET A 1 3.44 7.50 -14.81
C MET A 1 4.75 7.81 -14.11
N LYS A 2 5.05 9.09 -13.84
CA LYS A 2 6.28 9.51 -13.13
C LYS A 2 6.13 9.19 -11.64
N ARG A 3 7.22 8.75 -10.99
CA ARG A 3 7.24 8.51 -9.54
C ARG A 3 7.20 9.84 -8.78
N THR A 4 6.32 9.94 -7.79
CA THR A 4 6.28 10.99 -6.78
C THR A 4 6.93 10.48 -5.49
N TYR A 5 7.78 11.28 -4.86
CA TYR A 5 8.39 10.93 -3.57
C TYR A 5 7.43 11.20 -2.43
N ILE A 6 7.53 10.43 -1.33
CA ILE A 6 6.65 10.64 -0.17
C ILE A 6 6.86 12.04 0.42
N ALA A 7 8.09 12.54 0.48
CA ALA A 7 8.39 13.89 0.91
C ALA A 7 7.66 14.98 0.10
N GLU A 8 7.39 14.73 -1.18
CA GLU A 8 6.64 15.63 -2.07
C GLU A 8 5.13 15.45 -1.90
N ALA A 9 4.66 14.20 -1.85
CA ALA A 9 3.25 13.89 -1.62
C ALA A 9 2.72 14.50 -0.32
N LEU A 10 3.54 14.52 0.73
CA LEU A 10 3.20 15.10 2.03
C LEU A 10 3.16 16.64 2.06
N ARG A 11 3.55 17.33 0.98
CA ARG A 11 3.43 18.81 0.87
C ARG A 11 2.01 19.28 0.56
N GLY A 12 1.13 18.38 0.12
CA GLY A 12 -0.27 18.71 -0.18
C GLY A 12 -0.50 19.37 -1.55
N GLU A 13 0.51 19.43 -2.42
CA GLU A 13 0.39 20.02 -3.77
C GLU A 13 -0.32 19.10 -4.79
N ASN A 14 -0.58 17.84 -4.39
CA ASN A 14 -1.13 16.77 -5.21
C ASN A 14 -2.52 16.29 -4.75
N ILE A 15 -3.28 17.15 -4.08
CA ILE A 15 -4.68 16.86 -3.71
C ILE A 15 -5.51 16.63 -4.98
N ASP A 16 -6.40 15.64 -4.94
CA ASP A 16 -7.28 15.21 -6.05
C ASP A 16 -6.57 14.77 -7.34
N LYS A 17 -5.27 14.46 -7.25
CA LYS A 17 -4.48 13.94 -8.37
C LYS A 17 -4.13 12.49 -8.15
N GLU A 18 -4.18 11.71 -9.22
CA GLU A 18 -3.53 10.40 -9.22
C GLU A 18 -2.01 10.59 -9.20
N ILE A 19 -1.33 9.90 -8.28
CA ILE A 19 0.13 9.89 -8.15
C ILE A 19 0.66 8.47 -8.02
N LEU A 20 1.86 8.22 -8.55
CA LEU A 20 2.56 6.95 -8.39
C LEU A 20 3.60 7.07 -7.29
N VAL A 21 3.35 6.44 -6.14
CA VAL A 21 4.32 6.31 -5.05
C VAL A 21 4.92 4.91 -5.01
N LYS A 22 6.18 4.81 -4.58
CA LYS A 22 6.88 3.53 -4.40
C LYS A 22 7.65 3.57 -3.10
N GLY A 23 7.59 2.50 -2.32
CA GLY A 23 8.29 2.41 -1.05
C GLY A 23 8.12 1.05 -0.39
N TRP A 24 8.53 0.96 0.86
CA TRP A 24 8.38 -0.21 1.71
C TRP A 24 7.23 0.00 2.68
N VAL A 25 6.35 -1.02 2.76
CA VAL A 25 5.29 -1.05 3.76
C VAL A 25 5.92 -1.22 5.13
N ARG A 26 5.67 -0.27 6.04
CA ARG A 26 6.13 -0.32 7.43
C ARG A 26 5.13 -1.08 8.28
N THR A 27 3.88 -0.65 8.24
CA THR A 27 2.78 -1.25 8.97
C THR A 27 1.56 -1.41 8.06
N ARG A 28 0.74 -2.40 8.36
CA ARG A 28 -0.59 -2.56 7.76
C ARG A 28 -1.55 -3.00 8.85
N ARG A 29 -2.72 -2.37 8.90
CA ARG A 29 -3.82 -2.73 9.79
C ARG A 29 -5.08 -2.95 8.96
N ASP A 30 -5.56 -4.19 8.96
CA ASP A 30 -6.86 -4.54 8.39
C ASP A 30 -8.00 -4.17 9.35
N SER A 31 -9.05 -3.57 8.80
CA SER A 31 -10.30 -3.29 9.51
C SER A 31 -11.34 -4.34 9.13
N LYS A 32 -12.21 -4.70 10.09
CA LYS A 32 -13.41 -5.52 9.82
C LYS A 32 -14.42 -4.80 8.91
N GLY A 33 -14.28 -3.49 8.76
CA GLY A 33 -15.14 -2.65 7.93
C GLY A 33 -14.80 -2.67 6.43
N GLY A 34 -13.96 -3.61 5.96
CA GLY A 34 -13.69 -3.74 4.52
C GLY A 34 -12.62 -2.78 3.98
N PHE A 35 -11.71 -2.27 4.81
CA PHE A 35 -10.58 -1.45 4.35
C PHE A 35 -9.33 -1.73 5.16
N SER A 36 -8.17 -1.36 4.61
CA SER A 36 -6.87 -1.50 5.25
C SER A 36 -6.16 -0.16 5.30
N PHE A 37 -5.56 0.12 6.46
CA PHE A 37 -4.59 1.20 6.61
C PHE A 37 -3.19 0.66 6.33
N ILE A 38 -2.48 1.30 5.42
CA ILE A 38 -1.10 0.96 5.05
C ILE A 38 -0.24 2.18 5.34
N GLU A 39 0.86 1.99 6.07
CA GLU A 39 1.91 3.01 6.19
C GLU A 39 3.06 2.67 5.26
N LEU A 40 3.32 3.57 4.31
CA LEU A 40 4.38 3.45 3.31
C LEU A 40 5.52 4.42 3.64
N ASN A 41 6.75 3.96 3.47
CA ASN A 41 7.95 4.79 3.61
C ASN A 41 8.93 4.49 2.48
N ASP A 42 9.51 5.51 1.87
CA ASP A 42 10.43 5.38 0.74
C ASP A 42 11.83 5.95 1.02
N GLY A 43 12.10 6.34 2.28
CA GLY A 43 13.36 6.95 2.72
C GLY A 43 13.54 8.43 2.36
N SER A 44 12.61 9.05 1.62
CA SER A 44 12.72 10.47 1.25
C SER A 44 12.48 11.43 2.42
N CYS A 45 11.78 10.98 3.46
CA CYS A 45 11.58 11.71 4.71
C CYS A 45 11.36 10.76 5.90
N PHE A 46 11.46 11.29 7.12
CA PHE A 46 11.17 10.53 8.36
C PHE A 46 9.68 10.18 8.52
N ARG A 47 8.77 10.94 7.91
CA ARG A 47 7.32 10.70 7.99
C ARG A 47 6.90 9.56 7.05
N ASN A 48 5.84 8.85 7.43
CA ASN A 48 5.20 7.82 6.61
C ASN A 48 4.00 8.41 5.85
N LEU A 49 3.70 7.85 4.68
CA LEU A 49 2.47 8.11 3.95
C LEU A 49 1.41 7.09 4.38
N GLN A 50 0.26 7.59 4.83
CA GLN A 50 -0.89 6.73 5.14
C GLN A 50 -1.73 6.52 3.88
N ILE A 51 -2.01 5.27 3.55
CA ILE A 51 -2.82 4.85 2.42
C ILE A 51 -4.01 4.07 2.97
N ILE A 52 -5.22 4.41 2.51
CA ILE A 52 -6.44 3.65 2.78
C ILE A 52 -6.72 2.83 1.53
N ALA A 53 -6.68 1.51 1.65
CA ALA A 53 -7.00 0.59 0.58
C ALA A 53 -8.38 -0.03 0.86
N ASP A 54 -9.31 0.16 -0.07
CA ASP A 54 -10.66 -0.42 0.00
C ASP A 54 -10.63 -1.92 -0.37
N ALA A 55 -11.55 -2.70 0.18
CA ALA A 55 -11.73 -4.11 -0.14
C ALA A 55 -12.26 -4.34 -1.56
N ASP A 56 -12.89 -3.33 -2.16
CA ASP A 56 -13.39 -3.37 -3.54
C ASP A 56 -12.27 -3.34 -4.59
N LEU A 57 -11.02 -3.10 -4.19
CA LEU A 57 -9.88 -3.20 -5.09
C LEU A 57 -9.69 -4.65 -5.56
N GLU A 58 -9.65 -4.87 -6.87
CA GLU A 58 -9.49 -6.20 -7.48
C GLU A 58 -8.26 -6.97 -6.95
N ASN A 59 -7.18 -6.24 -6.63
CA ASN A 59 -5.94 -6.78 -6.10
C ASN A 59 -5.88 -6.84 -4.55
N TYR A 60 -6.91 -6.42 -3.82
CA TYR A 60 -6.90 -6.29 -2.36
C TYR A 60 -6.53 -7.59 -1.64
N GLN A 61 -7.19 -8.69 -2.00
CA GLN A 61 -6.99 -9.99 -1.36
C GLN A 61 -5.57 -10.54 -1.57
N GLN A 62 -5.00 -10.29 -2.75
CA GLN A 62 -3.73 -10.89 -3.17
C GLN A 62 -2.53 -10.03 -2.77
N GLU A 63 -2.64 -8.70 -2.89
CA GLU A 63 -1.51 -7.79 -2.72
C GLU A 63 -1.55 -7.07 -1.39
N VAL A 64 -2.75 -6.69 -0.92
CA VAL A 64 -2.91 -5.98 0.35
C VAL A 64 -2.96 -6.96 1.52
N ILE A 65 -3.84 -7.96 1.53
CA ILE A 65 -3.99 -8.88 2.68
C ILE A 65 -2.86 -9.92 2.76
N LYS A 66 -2.46 -10.50 1.61
CA LYS A 66 -1.45 -11.57 1.56
C LYS A 66 -0.24 -11.14 0.72
N PRO A 67 0.57 -10.15 1.17
CA PRO A 67 1.69 -9.68 0.38
C PRO A 67 2.60 -10.86 0.03
N LYS A 68 2.88 -11.02 -1.26
CA LYS A 68 3.80 -12.04 -1.77
C LYS A 68 5.18 -11.78 -1.17
N ARG A 69 5.53 -12.54 -0.14
CA ARG A 69 6.93 -12.68 0.28
C ARG A 69 7.66 -13.47 -0.80
N PRO A 70 8.87 -13.07 -1.22
CA PRO A 70 9.71 -13.91 -2.05
C PRO A 70 9.85 -15.29 -1.39
N GLY A 71 9.50 -16.36 -2.10
CA GLY A 71 9.61 -17.75 -1.61
C GLY A 71 8.35 -18.37 -0.98
N ARG A 72 7.26 -17.63 -0.77
CA ARG A 72 6.00 -18.24 -0.26
C ARG A 72 5.25 -18.93 -1.41
N LYS A 73 5.41 -20.24 -1.57
CA LYS A 73 4.59 -21.02 -2.52
C LYS A 73 3.11 -20.89 -2.13
N PRO A 74 2.19 -20.64 -3.09
CA PRO A 74 0.76 -20.67 -2.80
C PRO A 74 0.38 -22.05 -2.28
N LYS A 75 -0.28 -22.12 -1.11
CA LYS A 75 -0.88 -23.37 -0.64
C LYS A 75 -1.95 -23.77 -1.65
N LYS A 76 -1.63 -24.73 -2.53
CA LYS A 76 -2.63 -25.39 -3.38
C LYS A 76 -3.67 -25.98 -2.42
N HIS A 77 -4.88 -25.44 -2.43
CA HIS A 77 -6.01 -26.13 -1.82
C HIS A 77 -6.23 -27.37 -2.69
N LYS A 78 -5.87 -28.55 -2.15
CA LYS A 78 -6.35 -29.81 -2.70
C LYS A 78 -7.86 -29.82 -2.45
N LYS A 79 -8.63 -29.79 -3.53
CA LYS A 79 -10.00 -30.33 -3.51
C LYS A 79 -9.90 -31.83 -3.29
#